data_AF-A0A850BRU0-F1
#
_entry.id   AF-A0A850BRU0-F1
#
_cell.length_a   1.000
_cell.length_b   1.000
_cell.length_c   1.000
_cell.angle_alpha   90.00
_cell.angle_beta   90.00
_cell.angle_gamma   90.00
#
_symmetry.space_group_name_H-M   'P 1'
#
loop_
_entity.id
_entity.type
_entity.pdbx_description
1 polymer ?
#
loop_
_entity_poly.entity_id
_entity_poly.type
_entity_poly.pdbx_seq_one_letter_code
_entity_poly.pdbx_strand_id
1 'polypeptide(L)'
;MRNPLFIVAVLPGFLLSCSNGCGNGPQVASESGGAHAGDGGGNTSGENTGGSNTGGSGGSSIQPGDPAVLGQPPIKTVNNGRFATSPECKQCHSNSPNAQAMRDEKGENIGFFDLWQATMMANSARDPLWRAVVSAEVAGTPSQKEYIEAKCMRCHTPMASADADLSGANAVKIGLIGDGSEIGTLALDGVSCALCHQIQPDKLGTPESFTGHFVIKAAGEMYGPHASPFGMPMINFTGFKPVQASHVRESKLCGSCHTLETDAHNAAGQPEGMVLPEQTPYLEWRSSAWSDEGPSPGPNAKGCQGCHVPTDSAAGVPISSRIARNPGGLDFPPVGPRSPFGRHLFIGANTLLPAIFKEWANVLNPQAPPEAFDRVIAFARRQLTEHSAKLLVEATTRDGNDIVVALKLTNLTGHKFPTAHPARRAWLRVVVSDAAGNAVFKSGEFDKDGRILDAAGNVLPSELSLGPMLPHKDTITSPNEAYVLESVMGDADGKITYSLIRGAKYLKDSRLLPAGWNPSAQDAPHVEPVGTSNDPSFEAGGDVVTYRVAAPAAAGPYSIKATLVYSTLSARYAHELEQWDTPEVKAFFAMLEKVSRAPEPVAEAATSIQ
;
A
#
# COMPACT_ATOMS: atom_id res chain seq x y z
N MET A 1 49.54 17.41 -18.51
CA MET A 1 50.36 18.57 -18.10
C MET A 1 49.45 19.50 -17.30
N ARG A 2 49.41 19.31 -15.98
CA ARG A 2 49.96 20.18 -14.92
C ARG A 2 49.11 21.43 -14.59
N ASN A 3 48.41 21.29 -13.46
CA ASN A 3 47.87 22.26 -12.50
C ASN A 3 48.81 23.47 -12.20
N PRO A 4 48.27 24.53 -11.57
CA PRO A 4 48.35 24.66 -10.10
C PRO A 4 47.03 25.15 -9.45
N LEU A 5 46.54 24.60 -8.33
CA LEU A 5 47.01 24.66 -6.92
C LEU A 5 46.86 26.05 -6.25
N PHE A 6 45.92 26.14 -5.31
CA PHE A 6 45.93 27.08 -4.18
C PHE A 6 45.66 26.28 -2.89
N ILE A 7 46.60 26.36 -1.95
CA ILE A 7 46.54 25.94 -0.54
C ILE A 7 47.05 27.15 0.26
N VAL A 8 46.46 27.49 1.42
CA VAL A 8 47.01 27.51 2.80
C VAL A 8 46.13 28.56 3.53
N ALA A 9 45.52 28.34 4.69
CA ALA A 9 46.19 28.22 5.99
C ALA A 9 45.31 27.60 7.09
N VAL A 10 45.99 26.82 7.93
CA VAL A 10 45.63 26.27 9.24
C VAL A 10 46.28 27.15 10.32
N LEU A 11 45.70 27.24 11.53
CA LEU A 11 46.37 27.47 12.83
C LEU A 11 45.38 27.11 13.98
N PRO A 12 45.81 26.87 15.25
CA PRO A 12 45.60 25.58 15.91
C PRO A 12 45.00 25.63 17.34
N GLY A 13 44.59 24.42 17.78
CA GLY A 13 44.55 23.80 19.12
C GLY A 13 44.55 24.60 20.44
N PHE A 14 43.77 24.10 21.41
CA PHE A 14 44.26 23.80 22.77
C PHE A 14 43.41 22.69 23.44
N LEU A 15 44.11 21.71 24.02
CA LEU A 15 43.64 20.60 24.87
C LEU A 15 43.77 20.98 26.37
N LEU A 16 42.94 20.39 27.24
CA LEU A 16 43.20 19.90 28.63
C LEU A 16 41.80 19.70 29.29
N SER A 17 41.26 18.51 29.55
CA SER A 17 41.61 17.39 30.46
C SER A 17 41.14 17.54 31.92
N CYS A 18 40.33 16.56 32.35
CA CYS A 18 40.24 15.87 33.66
C CYS A 18 39.48 16.45 34.88
N SER A 19 38.33 15.79 35.14
CA SER A 19 37.97 14.97 36.34
C SER A 19 37.60 15.55 37.73
N ASN A 20 36.58 14.87 38.29
CA ASN A 20 36.26 14.52 39.70
C ASN A 20 35.20 15.27 40.52
N GLY A 21 34.34 14.45 41.17
CA GLY A 21 33.64 14.73 42.45
C GLY A 21 32.11 14.70 42.35
N CYS A 22 31.42 13.56 42.51
CA CYS A 22 30.94 12.94 43.77
C CYS A 22 30.06 13.81 44.69
N GLY A 23 28.86 13.31 45.03
CA GLY A 23 28.19 13.63 46.30
C GLY A 23 26.69 13.31 46.41
N ASN A 24 26.39 12.25 47.18
CA ASN A 24 25.20 12.02 48.05
C ASN A 24 23.81 11.90 47.40
N GLY A 25 22.92 10.96 47.75
CA GLY A 25 22.86 9.90 48.77
C GLY A 25 21.42 9.30 48.78
N PRO A 26 21.18 8.13 49.41
CA PRO A 26 20.01 7.27 49.16
C PRO A 26 18.92 7.36 50.25
N GLN A 27 17.70 6.90 49.94
CA GLN A 27 16.70 6.51 50.94
C GLN A 27 16.30 5.03 50.79
N VAL A 28 16.18 4.39 51.94
CA VAL A 28 15.98 2.97 52.23
C VAL A 28 14.63 2.79 52.94
N ALA A 29 14.16 1.53 52.95
CA ALA A 29 13.14 0.88 53.79
C ALA A 29 11.75 0.79 53.13
N SER A 30 11.21 -0.37 52.75
CA SER A 30 11.03 -1.69 53.41
C SER A 30 10.10 -1.64 54.61
N GLU A 31 8.92 -2.24 54.48
CA GLU A 31 8.27 -2.96 55.58
C GLU A 31 7.29 -3.99 55.02
N SER A 32 7.27 -5.13 55.68
CA SER A 32 6.59 -6.37 55.31
C SER A 32 5.77 -6.86 56.50
N GLY A 33 4.59 -7.44 56.21
CA GLY A 33 4.06 -8.59 56.96
C GLY A 33 2.95 -8.32 57.96
N GLY A 34 1.92 -9.18 57.93
CA GLY A 34 0.93 -9.30 58.99
C GLY A 34 -0.36 -10.01 58.57
N ALA A 35 -0.38 -11.33 58.68
CA ALA A 35 -1.54 -12.20 58.47
C ALA A 35 -2.48 -12.21 59.69
N HIS A 36 -3.77 -12.51 59.47
CA HIS A 36 -4.62 -13.15 60.49
C HIS A 36 -5.68 -14.05 59.86
N ALA A 37 -5.76 -15.28 60.39
CA ALA A 37 -6.75 -16.30 60.15
C ALA A 37 -7.77 -16.36 61.31
N GLY A 38 -8.95 -16.94 61.07
CA GLY A 38 -9.95 -17.24 62.10
C GLY A 38 -11.15 -18.04 61.55
N ASP A 39 -11.26 -19.28 62.02
CA ASP A 39 -12.09 -20.44 61.62
C ASP A 39 -13.61 -20.40 61.82
N GLY A 40 -14.28 -21.38 61.18
CA GLY A 40 -15.43 -22.16 61.69
C GLY A 40 -16.52 -22.39 60.64
N GLY A 41 -17.02 -23.59 60.28
CA GLY A 41 -16.88 -24.97 60.73
C GLY A 41 -18.21 -25.72 60.49
N GLY A 42 -18.20 -26.88 59.80
CA GLY A 42 -19.18 -27.97 60.01
C GLY A 42 -20.16 -28.39 58.89
N ASN A 43 -19.83 -29.54 58.25
CA ASN A 43 -20.59 -30.82 58.27
C ASN A 43 -21.13 -31.43 56.94
N THR A 44 -20.43 -32.50 56.50
CA THR A 44 -20.85 -33.83 55.95
C THR A 44 -21.96 -33.99 54.90
N SER A 45 -21.64 -34.64 53.77
CA SER A 45 -21.77 -36.11 53.55
C SER A 45 -21.72 -36.49 52.05
N GLY A 46 -21.21 -37.68 51.72
CA GLY A 46 -21.54 -38.40 50.48
C GLY A 46 -20.36 -38.74 49.56
N GLU A 47 -19.99 -40.02 49.55
CA GLU A 47 -19.02 -40.68 48.65
C GLU A 47 -19.43 -40.56 47.17
N ASN A 48 -18.46 -40.39 46.24
CA ASN A 48 -18.39 -41.25 45.05
C ASN A 48 -17.04 -41.15 44.28
N THR A 49 -16.49 -42.34 44.06
CA THR A 49 -15.56 -42.85 43.04
C THR A 49 -14.91 -41.90 42.02
N GLY A 50 -13.60 -42.09 41.83
CA GLY A 50 -12.80 -41.43 40.80
C GLY A 50 -13.14 -41.83 39.36
N GLY A 51 -12.72 -40.96 38.43
CA GLY A 51 -12.79 -41.19 36.99
C GLY A 51 -12.52 -39.92 36.18
N SER A 52 -11.31 -39.83 35.61
CA SER A 52 -10.94 -39.07 34.40
C SER A 52 -11.57 -37.69 34.17
N ASN A 53 -10.80 -36.64 34.48
CA ASN A 53 -11.07 -35.27 34.05
C ASN A 53 -10.52 -35.07 32.62
N THR A 54 -11.34 -35.31 31.59
CA THR A 54 -11.09 -34.79 30.24
C THR A 54 -11.65 -33.38 30.18
N GLY A 55 -10.77 -32.38 30.35
CA GLY A 55 -11.11 -30.97 30.18
C GLY A 55 -11.58 -30.70 28.75
N GLY A 56 -12.87 -30.45 28.60
CA GLY A 56 -13.45 -29.95 27.36
C GLY A 56 -12.90 -28.56 27.04
N SER A 57 -12.31 -28.42 25.86
CA SER A 57 -12.04 -27.13 25.23
C SER A 57 -13.38 -26.42 25.01
N GLY A 58 -13.63 -25.35 25.78
CA GLY A 58 -14.72 -24.42 25.53
C GLY A 58 -14.45 -23.68 24.24
N GLY A 59 -15.03 -24.15 23.14
CA GLY A 59 -15.12 -23.39 21.90
C GLY A 59 -15.99 -22.16 22.14
N SER A 60 -15.36 -21.02 22.42
CA SER A 60 -16.05 -19.73 22.41
C SER A 60 -16.54 -19.51 20.98
N SER A 61 -17.87 -19.53 20.79
CA SER A 61 -18.47 -19.19 19.50
C SER A 61 -18.10 -17.75 19.17
N ILE A 62 -17.22 -17.57 18.18
CA ILE A 62 -16.82 -16.26 17.66
C ILE A 62 -18.10 -15.53 17.24
N GLN A 63 -18.37 -14.38 17.87
CA GLN A 63 -19.57 -13.60 17.57
C GLN A 63 -19.42 -12.93 16.19
N PRO A 64 -20.52 -12.73 15.44
CA PRO A 64 -20.46 -11.94 14.21
C PRO A 64 -19.85 -10.56 14.46
N GLY A 65 -18.80 -10.21 13.71
CA GLY A 65 -18.06 -8.96 13.88
C GLY A 65 -16.91 -9.00 14.90
N ASP A 66 -16.64 -10.14 15.52
CA ASP A 66 -15.42 -10.34 16.30
C ASP A 66 -14.19 -10.31 15.39
N PRO A 67 -13.24 -9.37 15.59
CA PRO A 67 -11.99 -9.29 14.82
C PRO A 67 -11.21 -10.61 14.76
N ALA A 68 -11.39 -11.52 15.73
CA ALA A 68 -10.76 -12.83 15.77
C ALA A 68 -11.06 -13.71 14.54
N VAL A 69 -12.15 -13.46 13.79
CA VAL A 69 -12.42 -14.11 12.49
C VAL A 69 -11.25 -13.93 11.51
N LEU A 70 -10.63 -12.75 11.53
CA LEU A 70 -9.48 -12.43 10.67
C LEU A 70 -8.15 -12.81 11.32
N GLY A 71 -8.18 -13.42 12.51
CA GLY A 71 -7.00 -13.82 13.27
C GLY A 71 -6.09 -14.75 12.46
N GLN A 72 -4.81 -14.43 12.43
CA GLN A 72 -3.79 -15.24 11.75
C GLN A 72 -2.77 -15.74 12.76
N PRO A 73 -2.18 -16.94 12.58
CA PRO A 73 -1.10 -17.37 13.44
C PRO A 73 0.17 -16.53 13.20
N PRO A 74 1.12 -16.52 14.15
CA PRO A 74 2.46 -16.01 13.87
C PRO A 74 3.10 -16.82 12.75
N ILE A 75 3.93 -16.16 11.93
CA ILE A 75 4.66 -16.85 10.88
C ILE A 75 5.63 -17.88 11.49
N LYS A 76 5.78 -19.02 10.83
CA LYS A 76 6.79 -20.03 11.16
C LYS A 76 7.89 -20.03 10.09
N THR A 77 9.07 -20.47 10.47
CA THR A 77 10.15 -20.76 9.53
C THR A 77 9.81 -22.05 8.76
N VAL A 78 9.60 -21.93 7.46
CA VAL A 78 9.38 -23.06 6.54
C VAL A 78 10.32 -22.93 5.35
N ASN A 79 10.92 -24.06 4.95
CA ASN A 79 11.67 -24.23 3.72
C ASN A 79 11.37 -25.62 3.15
N ASN A 80 10.62 -25.68 2.04
CA ASN A 80 10.22 -26.95 1.41
C ASN A 80 11.14 -27.36 0.24
N GLY A 81 12.31 -26.71 0.12
CA GLY A 81 13.26 -26.89 -0.97
C GLY A 81 12.91 -26.14 -2.26
N ARG A 82 11.66 -25.70 -2.45
CA ARG A 82 11.23 -24.84 -3.58
C ARG A 82 11.09 -23.39 -3.16
N PHE A 83 10.50 -23.15 -1.99
CA PHE A 83 10.32 -21.84 -1.40
C PHE A 83 10.70 -21.85 0.09
N ALA A 84 11.07 -20.67 0.58
CA ALA A 84 11.25 -20.44 2.00
C ALA A 84 10.53 -19.15 2.43
N THR A 85 10.01 -19.18 3.64
CA THR A 85 9.44 -18.01 4.30
C THR A 85 10.53 -16.99 4.66
N SER A 86 10.16 -15.71 4.74
CA SER A 86 11.03 -14.58 5.05
C SER A 86 11.82 -14.71 6.37
N PRO A 87 11.39 -15.43 7.43
CA PRO A 87 12.26 -15.71 8.58
C PRO A 87 13.58 -16.42 8.23
N GLU A 88 13.62 -17.24 7.17
CA GLU A 88 14.88 -17.83 6.70
C GLU A 88 15.83 -16.75 6.15
N CYS A 89 15.30 -15.84 5.34
CA CYS A 89 16.07 -14.76 4.73
C CYS A 89 16.53 -13.74 5.78
N LYS A 90 15.69 -13.46 6.77
CA LYS A 90 15.93 -12.50 7.88
C LYS A 90 17.25 -12.78 8.60
N GLN A 91 17.66 -14.04 8.73
CA GLN A 91 18.87 -14.41 9.47
C GLN A 91 20.13 -13.68 8.97
N CYS A 92 20.21 -13.43 7.66
CA CYS A 92 21.34 -12.76 7.02
C CYS A 92 20.99 -11.40 6.41
N HIS A 93 19.72 -11.17 6.06
CA HIS A 93 19.22 -9.99 5.31
C HIS A 93 18.39 -9.02 6.16
N SER A 94 18.70 -8.94 7.46
CA SER A 94 18.22 -7.90 8.40
C SER A 94 19.39 -7.18 9.04
N ASN A 95 19.20 -5.95 9.49
CA ASN A 95 20.22 -5.18 10.19
C ASN A 95 20.56 -5.79 11.56
N SER A 96 21.75 -5.50 12.07
CA SER A 96 22.18 -5.85 13.43
C SER A 96 22.97 -4.69 14.03
N PRO A 97 22.84 -4.40 15.34
CA PRO A 97 23.67 -3.43 16.04
C PRO A 97 25.17 -3.71 15.92
N ASN A 98 25.55 -4.99 15.76
CA ASN A 98 26.95 -5.44 15.74
C ASN A 98 27.52 -5.63 14.31
N ALA A 99 26.80 -5.18 13.28
CA ALA A 99 27.25 -5.25 11.88
C ALA A 99 27.14 -3.88 11.19
N GLN A 100 28.08 -3.64 10.27
CA GLN A 100 28.02 -2.51 9.34
C GLN A 100 27.15 -2.81 8.11
N ALA A 101 26.79 -4.08 7.89
CA ALA A 101 25.89 -4.48 6.80
C ALA A 101 24.51 -3.82 6.89
N MET A 102 23.97 -3.49 5.72
CA MET A 102 22.64 -2.88 5.55
C MET A 102 22.45 -1.62 6.40
N ARG A 103 23.46 -0.76 6.37
CA ARG A 103 23.39 0.63 6.84
C ARG A 103 23.68 1.59 5.69
N ASP A 104 23.00 2.74 5.69
CA ASP A 104 23.32 3.84 4.78
C ASP A 104 24.53 4.66 5.28
N GLU A 105 24.84 5.75 4.60
CA GLU A 105 25.97 6.62 4.93
C GLU A 105 25.86 7.30 6.30
N LYS A 106 24.65 7.39 6.86
CA LYS A 106 24.37 7.94 8.19
C LYS A 106 24.28 6.86 9.26
N GLY A 107 24.41 5.60 8.88
CA GLY A 107 24.27 4.46 9.79
C GLY A 107 22.83 3.98 9.97
N GLU A 108 21.87 4.53 9.22
CA GLU A 108 20.45 4.19 9.34
C GLU A 108 20.17 2.77 8.83
N ASN A 109 19.18 2.11 9.44
CA ASN A 109 18.80 0.75 9.05
C ASN A 109 18.17 0.73 7.64
N ILE A 110 18.80 -0.02 6.73
CA ILE A 110 18.28 -0.31 5.38
C ILE A 110 18.20 -1.83 5.09
N GLY A 111 18.07 -2.65 6.13
CA GLY A 111 17.92 -4.11 6.03
C GLY A 111 16.75 -4.51 5.16
N PHE A 112 16.95 -5.45 4.23
CA PHE A 112 15.91 -5.84 3.27
C PHE A 112 14.64 -6.32 3.98
N PHE A 113 14.78 -7.23 4.96
CA PHE A 113 13.66 -7.70 5.78
C PHE A 113 13.05 -6.57 6.61
N ASP A 114 13.88 -5.70 7.19
CA ASP A 114 13.43 -4.65 8.11
C ASP A 114 12.59 -3.57 7.41
N LEU A 115 12.90 -3.29 6.15
CA LEU A 115 12.15 -2.38 5.28
C LEU A 115 10.90 -3.06 4.69
N TRP A 116 10.97 -4.35 4.35
CA TRP A 116 9.88 -5.09 3.72
C TRP A 116 8.76 -5.49 4.68
N GLN A 117 9.06 -5.90 5.91
CA GLN A 117 8.11 -6.56 6.83
C GLN A 117 6.82 -5.77 7.14
N ALA A 118 6.86 -4.44 7.06
CA ALA A 118 5.71 -3.56 7.33
C ALA A 118 4.99 -3.10 6.05
N THR A 119 5.45 -3.53 4.88
CA THR A 119 4.84 -3.18 3.60
C THR A 119 3.59 -4.02 3.36
N MET A 120 2.77 -3.59 2.39
CA MET A 120 1.62 -4.37 1.96
C MET A 120 2.01 -5.68 1.27
N MET A 121 3.24 -5.81 0.75
CA MET A 121 3.74 -7.09 0.19
C MET A 121 3.90 -8.15 1.28
N ALA A 122 4.52 -7.81 2.41
CA ALA A 122 4.69 -8.71 3.55
C ALA A 122 3.37 -9.07 4.24
N ASN A 123 2.36 -8.23 4.08
CA ASN A 123 1.08 -8.35 4.76
C ASN A 123 -0.09 -8.63 3.81
N SER A 124 0.18 -8.96 2.54
CA SER A 124 -0.85 -9.16 1.49
C SER A 124 -1.85 -10.26 1.84
N ALA A 125 -1.39 -11.32 2.50
CA ALA A 125 -2.23 -12.43 2.96
C ALA A 125 -2.97 -12.14 4.28
N ARG A 126 -2.49 -11.15 5.06
CA ARG A 126 -3.09 -10.73 6.34
C ARG A 126 -4.05 -9.56 6.17
N ASP A 127 -4.06 -8.93 5.01
CA ASP A 127 -4.84 -7.74 4.70
C ASP A 127 -6.34 -7.97 4.99
N PRO A 128 -6.89 -7.29 6.02
CA PRO A 128 -8.27 -7.51 6.42
C PRO A 128 -9.28 -6.93 5.41
N LEU A 129 -8.90 -5.88 4.67
CA LEU A 129 -9.73 -5.33 3.59
C LEU A 129 -9.79 -6.34 2.43
N TRP A 130 -8.64 -6.88 2.02
CA TRP A 130 -8.58 -7.90 0.97
C TRP A 130 -9.42 -9.13 1.33
N ARG A 131 -9.30 -9.64 2.56
CA ARG A 131 -10.11 -10.78 3.03
C ARG A 131 -11.60 -10.48 3.02
N ALA A 132 -12.00 -9.28 3.46
CA ALA A 132 -13.39 -8.84 3.39
C ALA A 132 -13.89 -8.78 1.94
N VAL A 133 -13.12 -8.20 1.02
CA VAL A 133 -13.46 -8.15 -0.41
C VAL A 133 -13.60 -9.55 -0.99
N VAL A 134 -12.63 -10.46 -0.78
CA VAL A 134 -12.72 -11.85 -1.28
C VAL A 134 -13.98 -12.53 -0.74
N SER A 135 -14.29 -12.37 0.55
CA SER A 135 -15.49 -12.95 1.15
C SER A 135 -16.79 -12.40 0.51
N ALA A 136 -16.82 -11.10 0.20
CA ALA A 136 -17.96 -10.44 -0.43
C ALA A 136 -18.12 -10.87 -1.89
N GLU A 137 -17.04 -11.00 -2.65
CA GLU A 137 -17.07 -11.56 -4.01
C GLU A 137 -17.61 -12.99 -4.01
N VAL A 138 -17.16 -13.83 -3.07
CA VAL A 138 -17.65 -15.21 -2.91
C VAL A 138 -19.12 -15.24 -2.51
N ALA A 139 -19.55 -14.38 -1.58
CA ALA A 139 -20.95 -14.28 -1.18
C ALA A 139 -21.84 -13.77 -2.34
N GLY A 140 -21.31 -12.87 -3.16
CA GLY A 140 -22.00 -12.33 -4.32
C GLY A 140 -22.12 -13.31 -5.47
N THR A 141 -21.12 -14.15 -5.70
CA THR A 141 -21.13 -15.12 -6.81
C THR A 141 -20.69 -16.51 -6.32
N PRO A 142 -21.51 -17.21 -5.50
CA PRO A 142 -21.08 -18.44 -4.81
C PRO A 142 -20.66 -19.57 -5.74
N SER A 143 -21.28 -19.65 -6.93
CA SER A 143 -20.93 -20.63 -7.96
C SER A 143 -19.50 -20.48 -8.50
N GLN A 144 -18.88 -19.31 -8.30
CA GLN A 144 -17.52 -18.99 -8.73
C GLN A 144 -16.50 -18.95 -7.57
N LYS A 145 -16.87 -19.44 -6.37
CA LYS A 145 -15.98 -19.43 -5.20
C LYS A 145 -14.56 -19.87 -5.51
N GLU A 146 -14.41 -21.01 -6.19
CA GLU A 146 -13.10 -21.57 -6.49
C GLU A 146 -12.29 -20.70 -7.45
N TYR A 147 -12.93 -20.09 -8.46
CA TYR A 147 -12.29 -19.18 -9.40
C TYR A 147 -11.82 -17.89 -8.70
N ILE A 148 -12.71 -17.29 -7.91
CA ILE A 148 -12.46 -16.05 -7.16
C ILE A 148 -11.23 -16.23 -6.26
N GLU A 149 -11.28 -17.24 -5.38
CA GLU A 149 -10.19 -17.49 -4.43
C GLU A 149 -8.88 -17.76 -5.17
N ALA A 150 -8.87 -18.64 -6.18
CA ALA A 150 -7.65 -18.94 -6.94
C ALA A 150 -7.05 -17.70 -7.60
N LYS A 151 -7.89 -16.82 -8.17
CA LYS A 151 -7.44 -15.59 -8.83
C LYS A 151 -6.80 -14.63 -7.83
N CYS A 152 -7.44 -14.38 -6.70
CA CYS A 152 -6.93 -13.48 -5.66
C CYS A 152 -5.63 -14.00 -5.03
N MET A 153 -5.53 -15.32 -4.81
CA MET A 153 -4.38 -15.98 -4.19
C MET A 153 -3.11 -15.94 -5.06
N ARG A 154 -3.23 -15.83 -6.39
CA ARG A 154 -2.06 -15.70 -7.29
C ARG A 154 -1.20 -14.48 -6.98
N CYS A 155 -1.81 -13.34 -6.62
CA CYS A 155 -1.07 -12.11 -6.32
C CYS A 155 -0.87 -11.89 -4.82
N HIS A 156 -1.79 -12.38 -3.96
CA HIS A 156 -1.70 -12.14 -2.51
C HIS A 156 -0.94 -13.22 -1.73
N THR A 157 -0.88 -14.45 -2.25
CA THR A 157 -0.13 -15.57 -1.65
C THR A 157 0.68 -16.33 -2.71
N PRO A 158 1.48 -15.62 -3.50
CA PRO A 158 2.04 -16.13 -4.75
C PRO A 158 2.97 -17.34 -4.57
N MET A 159 3.68 -17.47 -3.44
CA MET A 159 4.53 -18.64 -3.18
C MET A 159 3.70 -19.92 -3.10
N ALA A 160 2.56 -19.89 -2.41
CA ALA A 160 1.70 -21.06 -2.30
C ALA A 160 1.07 -21.42 -3.65
N SER A 161 0.64 -20.41 -4.42
CA SER A 161 0.08 -20.61 -5.76
C SER A 161 1.11 -21.24 -6.71
N ALA A 162 2.34 -20.71 -6.73
CA ALA A 162 3.41 -21.26 -7.55
C ALA A 162 3.85 -22.66 -7.08
N ASP A 163 3.87 -22.92 -5.78
CA ASP A 163 4.18 -24.26 -5.25
C ASP A 163 3.11 -25.29 -5.65
N ALA A 164 1.83 -24.91 -5.65
CA ALA A 164 0.75 -25.75 -6.13
C ALA A 164 0.91 -26.06 -7.63
N ASP A 165 1.22 -25.05 -8.46
CA ASP A 165 1.47 -25.24 -9.89
C ASP A 165 2.65 -26.19 -10.15
N LEU A 166 3.75 -26.02 -9.41
CA LEU A 166 4.95 -26.85 -9.54
C LEU A 166 4.76 -28.29 -9.07
N SER A 167 3.88 -28.52 -8.09
CA SER A 167 3.59 -29.84 -7.53
C SER A 167 2.41 -30.54 -8.21
N GLY A 168 1.72 -29.87 -9.13
CA GLY A 168 0.49 -30.37 -9.76
C GLY A 168 -0.68 -30.45 -8.78
N ALA A 169 -0.66 -29.67 -7.70
CA ALA A 169 -1.73 -29.60 -6.72
C ALA A 169 -2.89 -28.71 -7.21
N ASN A 170 -4.01 -28.75 -6.50
CA ASN A 170 -5.16 -27.89 -6.79
C ASN A 170 -4.84 -26.42 -6.52
N ALA A 171 -5.52 -25.53 -7.24
CA ALA A 171 -5.40 -24.09 -7.05
C ALA A 171 -5.68 -23.67 -5.61
N VAL A 172 -4.81 -22.83 -5.07
CA VAL A 172 -4.84 -22.39 -3.66
C VAL A 172 -6.12 -21.62 -3.35
N LYS A 173 -6.68 -21.91 -2.17
CA LYS A 173 -7.91 -21.33 -1.63
C LYS A 173 -7.61 -20.51 -0.38
N ILE A 174 -8.48 -19.54 -0.05
CA ILE A 174 -8.23 -18.60 1.06
C ILE A 174 -8.10 -19.30 2.42
N GLY A 175 -8.84 -20.40 2.61
CA GLY A 175 -8.79 -21.20 3.85
C GLY A 175 -7.44 -21.90 4.11
N LEU A 176 -6.54 -21.96 3.12
CA LEU A 176 -5.19 -22.49 3.30
C LEU A 176 -4.32 -21.56 4.15
N ILE A 177 -4.60 -20.25 4.15
CA ILE A 177 -3.73 -19.27 4.80
C ILE A 177 -3.70 -19.51 6.30
N GLY A 178 -2.52 -19.85 6.84
CA GLY A 178 -2.34 -20.01 8.27
C GLY A 178 -3.05 -21.24 8.85
N ASP A 179 -3.41 -22.24 8.04
CA ASP A 179 -4.06 -23.48 8.50
C ASP A 179 -3.14 -24.38 9.37
N GLY A 180 -1.85 -24.02 9.48
CA GLY A 180 -0.84 -24.71 10.26
C GLY A 180 0.05 -25.65 9.45
N SER A 181 -0.29 -25.93 8.18
CA SER A 181 0.54 -26.68 7.25
C SER A 181 1.75 -25.88 6.75
N GLU A 182 2.72 -26.55 6.14
CA GLU A 182 3.87 -25.89 5.52
C GLU A 182 3.44 -24.94 4.40
N ILE A 183 2.53 -25.40 3.52
CA ILE A 183 2.02 -24.58 2.41
C ILE A 183 1.16 -23.42 2.90
N GLY A 184 0.37 -23.63 3.96
CA GLY A 184 -0.41 -22.56 4.60
C GLY A 184 0.47 -21.50 5.26
N THR A 185 1.66 -21.90 5.73
CA THR A 185 2.67 -20.95 6.23
C THR A 185 3.32 -20.17 5.07
N LEU A 186 3.63 -20.81 3.94
CA LEU A 186 4.08 -20.12 2.73
C LEU A 186 3.02 -19.14 2.20
N ALA A 187 1.75 -19.53 2.23
CA ALA A 187 0.64 -18.66 1.83
C ALA A 187 0.54 -17.44 2.75
N LEU A 188 0.69 -17.64 4.06
CA LEU A 188 0.63 -16.60 5.07
C LEU A 188 1.77 -15.57 4.96
N ASP A 189 2.94 -15.94 4.42
CA ASP A 189 4.07 -15.01 4.27
C ASP A 189 3.90 -14.00 3.11
N GLY A 190 2.79 -14.09 2.37
CA GLY A 190 2.40 -13.11 1.36
C GLY A 190 3.36 -13.03 0.17
N VAL A 191 3.57 -11.82 -0.35
CA VAL A 191 4.53 -11.53 -1.41
C VAL A 191 5.93 -11.40 -0.78
N SER A 192 6.63 -12.54 -0.70
CA SER A 192 7.87 -12.68 0.07
C SER A 192 9.14 -12.84 -0.79
N CYS A 193 10.29 -12.80 -0.13
CA CYS A 193 11.63 -12.81 -0.72
C CYS A 193 11.80 -13.96 -1.72
N ALA A 194 11.44 -15.17 -1.33
CA ALA A 194 11.66 -16.36 -2.15
C ALA A 194 10.75 -16.42 -3.38
N LEU A 195 9.69 -15.63 -3.46
CA LEU A 195 8.95 -15.48 -4.69
C LEU A 195 9.68 -14.56 -5.66
N CYS A 196 9.81 -13.28 -5.30
CA CYS A 196 10.28 -12.24 -6.22
C CYS A 196 11.68 -12.55 -6.74
N HIS A 197 12.53 -13.14 -5.88
CA HIS A 197 13.87 -13.55 -6.25
C HIS A 197 13.92 -14.87 -7.05
N GLN A 198 12.82 -15.58 -7.27
CA GLN A 198 12.80 -16.81 -8.11
C GLN A 198 12.07 -16.64 -9.44
N ILE A 199 11.35 -15.53 -9.64
CA ILE A 199 10.69 -15.19 -10.89
C ILE A 199 11.71 -15.20 -12.04
N GLN A 200 11.38 -15.92 -13.11
CA GLN A 200 12.19 -16.01 -14.31
C GLN A 200 11.95 -14.80 -15.23
N PRO A 201 12.90 -14.46 -16.11
CA PRO A 201 12.70 -13.41 -17.11
C PRO A 201 11.69 -13.80 -18.20
N ASP A 202 11.38 -15.08 -18.33
CA ASP A 202 10.45 -15.63 -19.32
C ASP A 202 9.09 -14.90 -19.28
N LYS A 203 8.64 -14.40 -20.45
CA LYS A 203 7.33 -13.75 -20.67
C LYS A 203 7.06 -12.46 -19.88
N LEU A 204 7.97 -12.00 -19.02
CA LEU A 204 7.70 -10.81 -18.23
C LEU A 204 7.41 -9.60 -19.14
N GLY A 205 6.35 -8.87 -18.79
CA GLY A 205 5.91 -7.70 -19.55
C GLY A 205 5.00 -8.04 -20.72
N THR A 206 4.73 -9.31 -20.99
CA THR A 206 3.76 -9.72 -22.00
C THR A 206 2.46 -10.19 -21.34
N PRO A 207 1.33 -10.21 -22.07
CA PRO A 207 0.03 -10.67 -21.56
C PRO A 207 0.08 -12.01 -20.82
N GLU A 208 0.94 -12.93 -21.27
CA GLU A 208 1.11 -14.26 -20.68
C GLU A 208 1.69 -14.25 -19.27
N SER A 209 2.25 -13.13 -18.80
CA SER A 209 2.79 -12.97 -17.44
C SER A 209 1.90 -12.18 -16.49
N PHE A 210 0.89 -11.48 -17.02
CA PHE A 210 -0.03 -10.64 -16.24
C PHE A 210 -0.92 -11.49 -15.33
N THR A 211 -1.67 -10.86 -14.43
CA THR A 211 -2.59 -11.55 -13.49
C THR A 211 -1.90 -12.63 -12.64
N GLY A 212 -0.62 -12.42 -12.32
CA GLY A 212 0.18 -13.31 -11.48
C GLY A 212 0.72 -14.55 -12.21
N HIS A 213 0.74 -14.56 -13.55
CA HIS A 213 1.23 -15.69 -14.35
C HIS A 213 2.74 -15.64 -14.64
N PHE A 214 3.54 -15.12 -13.70
CA PHE A 214 5.00 -15.18 -13.77
C PHE A 214 5.49 -16.64 -13.80
N VAL A 215 6.69 -16.86 -14.35
CA VAL A 215 7.28 -18.20 -14.47
C VAL A 215 8.22 -18.48 -13.29
N ILE A 216 8.07 -19.64 -12.65
CA ILE A 216 9.00 -20.21 -11.67
C ILE A 216 9.48 -21.59 -12.17
N LYS A 217 10.78 -21.88 -12.07
CA LYS A 217 11.37 -23.17 -12.49
C LYS A 217 11.76 -24.11 -11.33
N ALA A 218 11.66 -23.64 -10.08
CA ALA A 218 12.11 -24.37 -8.89
C ALA A 218 13.55 -24.91 -8.99
N ALA A 219 14.43 -24.19 -9.72
CA ALA A 219 15.82 -24.58 -9.93
C ALA A 219 16.71 -24.39 -8.68
N GLY A 220 16.14 -23.96 -7.56
CA GLY A 220 16.86 -23.58 -6.35
C GLY A 220 17.72 -22.32 -6.54
N GLU A 221 17.42 -21.47 -7.52
CA GLU A 221 18.17 -20.24 -7.82
C GLU A 221 17.44 -19.01 -7.30
N MET A 222 18.16 -18.05 -6.70
CA MET A 222 17.62 -16.74 -6.31
C MET A 222 18.38 -15.61 -6.99
N TYR A 223 17.65 -14.78 -7.73
CA TYR A 223 18.19 -13.75 -8.60
C TYR A 223 18.40 -12.42 -7.89
N GLY A 224 19.59 -11.83 -8.04
CA GLY A 224 19.89 -10.48 -7.58
C GLY A 224 20.65 -9.68 -8.63
N PRO A 225 20.76 -8.35 -8.50
CA PRO A 225 21.35 -7.51 -9.54
C PRO A 225 22.89 -7.52 -9.56
N HIS A 226 23.54 -8.07 -8.53
CA HIS A 226 24.97 -7.93 -8.32
C HIS A 226 25.76 -9.12 -8.88
N ALA A 227 26.81 -8.81 -9.64
CA ALA A 227 27.72 -9.80 -10.19
C ALA A 227 28.51 -10.55 -9.11
N SER A 228 28.89 -11.79 -9.43
CA SER A 228 29.73 -12.64 -8.58
C SER A 228 29.24 -12.73 -7.13
N PRO A 229 28.03 -13.27 -6.88
CA PRO A 229 27.52 -13.46 -5.53
C PRO A 229 28.38 -14.47 -4.76
N PHE A 230 28.64 -14.20 -3.47
CA PHE A 230 29.31 -15.16 -2.60
C PHE A 230 28.30 -16.20 -2.11
N GLY A 231 28.18 -17.31 -2.85
CA GLY A 231 27.02 -18.20 -2.74
C GLY A 231 27.00 -19.17 -1.55
N MET A 232 28.16 -19.66 -1.10
CA MET A 232 28.23 -20.77 -0.13
C MET A 232 27.42 -20.59 1.16
N PRO A 233 27.39 -19.42 1.82
CA PRO A 233 26.55 -19.23 3.00
C PRO A 233 25.07 -19.44 2.68
N MET A 234 24.55 -18.80 1.64
CA MET A 234 23.14 -18.92 1.28
C MET A 234 22.78 -20.36 0.91
N ILE A 235 23.64 -21.04 0.13
CA ILE A 235 23.44 -22.46 -0.22
C ILE A 235 23.40 -23.33 1.04
N ASN A 236 24.32 -23.13 1.98
CA ASN A 236 24.39 -23.96 3.20
C ASN A 236 23.25 -23.69 4.19
N PHE A 237 22.75 -22.45 4.26
CA PHE A 237 21.68 -22.07 5.20
C PHE A 237 20.28 -22.32 4.65
N THR A 238 20.07 -22.11 3.34
CA THR A 238 18.72 -22.16 2.74
C THR A 238 18.58 -23.19 1.63
N GLY A 239 19.67 -23.77 1.13
CA GLY A 239 19.65 -24.62 -0.07
C GLY A 239 19.55 -23.85 -1.39
N PHE A 240 19.42 -22.52 -1.35
CA PHE A 240 19.26 -21.69 -2.54
C PHE A 240 20.59 -21.10 -3.02
N LYS A 241 20.79 -21.11 -4.33
CA LYS A 241 21.96 -20.56 -5.00
C LYS A 241 21.68 -19.13 -5.46
N PRO A 242 22.43 -18.12 -4.97
CA PRO A 242 22.29 -16.77 -5.50
C PRO A 242 22.89 -16.67 -6.91
N VAL A 243 22.17 -16.03 -7.81
CA VAL A 243 22.53 -15.86 -9.23
C VAL A 243 22.35 -14.39 -9.61
N GLN A 244 23.29 -13.84 -10.39
CA GLN A 244 23.12 -12.50 -10.94
C GLN A 244 22.06 -12.54 -12.06
N ALA A 245 21.07 -11.65 -12.03
CA ALA A 245 20.19 -11.42 -13.16
C ALA A 245 19.75 -9.95 -13.26
N SER A 246 19.53 -9.45 -14.48
CA SER A 246 19.12 -8.06 -14.71
C SER A 246 17.62 -7.85 -14.51
N HIS A 247 16.79 -8.85 -14.83
CA HIS A 247 15.33 -8.71 -14.90
C HIS A 247 14.68 -8.35 -13.56
N VAL A 248 15.34 -8.64 -12.43
CA VAL A 248 14.87 -8.21 -11.10
C VAL A 248 14.85 -6.67 -10.94
N ARG A 249 15.53 -5.94 -11.82
CA ARG A 249 15.53 -4.47 -11.88
C ARG A 249 14.59 -3.88 -12.92
N GLU A 250 13.89 -4.71 -13.68
CA GLU A 250 13.06 -4.27 -14.80
C GLU A 250 11.59 -4.18 -14.37
N SER A 251 10.87 -3.13 -14.78
CA SER A 251 9.47 -2.89 -14.43
C SER A 251 8.54 -4.07 -14.74
N LYS A 252 8.86 -4.83 -15.79
CA LYS A 252 8.17 -6.07 -16.20
C LYS A 252 8.06 -7.14 -15.11
N LEU A 253 8.97 -7.17 -14.13
CA LEU A 253 8.84 -8.04 -12.95
C LEU A 253 7.59 -7.65 -12.13
N CYS A 254 7.44 -6.35 -11.85
CA CYS A 254 6.29 -5.81 -11.13
C CYS A 254 5.01 -5.98 -11.95
N GLY A 255 5.09 -5.78 -13.27
CA GLY A 255 3.98 -5.92 -14.21
C GLY A 255 3.28 -7.29 -14.19
N SER A 256 3.95 -8.35 -13.72
CA SER A 256 3.30 -9.66 -13.57
C SER A 256 2.11 -9.64 -12.59
N CYS A 257 2.19 -8.87 -11.50
CA CYS A 257 1.12 -8.71 -10.51
C CYS A 257 0.40 -7.36 -10.64
N HIS A 258 1.08 -6.35 -11.17
CA HIS A 258 0.60 -4.98 -11.34
C HIS A 258 -0.02 -4.70 -12.74
N THR A 259 -0.44 -5.78 -13.39
CA THR A 259 -1.40 -5.81 -14.49
C THR A 259 -2.41 -6.91 -14.19
N LEU A 260 -3.49 -6.56 -13.50
CA LEU A 260 -4.58 -7.47 -13.15
C LEU A 260 -5.75 -7.24 -14.09
N GLU A 261 -6.14 -8.32 -14.76
CA GLU A 261 -7.32 -8.38 -15.62
C GLU A 261 -8.32 -9.37 -15.05
N THR A 262 -9.59 -8.98 -15.01
CA THR A 262 -10.67 -9.77 -14.41
C THR A 262 -11.75 -10.06 -15.44
N ASP A 263 -12.05 -11.35 -15.64
CA ASP A 263 -13.15 -11.78 -16.49
C ASP A 263 -14.46 -11.42 -15.78
N ALA A 264 -15.37 -10.78 -16.51
CA ALA A 264 -16.67 -10.41 -15.99
C ALA A 264 -17.57 -11.64 -15.93
N HIS A 265 -18.18 -11.87 -14.77
CA HIS A 265 -19.22 -12.86 -14.53
C HIS A 265 -20.49 -12.16 -14.05
N ASN A 266 -21.66 -12.67 -14.40
CA ASN A 266 -22.91 -12.21 -13.81
C ASN A 266 -23.16 -12.82 -12.42
N ALA A 267 -24.28 -12.43 -11.80
CA ALA A 267 -24.68 -12.93 -10.48
C ALA A 267 -24.91 -14.45 -10.42
N ALA A 268 -25.22 -15.10 -11.55
CA ALA A 268 -25.32 -16.57 -11.62
C ALA A 268 -23.94 -17.25 -11.78
N GLY A 269 -22.88 -16.45 -11.96
CA GLY A 269 -21.51 -16.90 -12.18
C GLY A 269 -21.21 -17.28 -13.63
N GLN A 270 -22.07 -16.92 -14.58
CA GLN A 270 -21.80 -17.19 -16.00
C GLN A 270 -20.86 -16.11 -16.56
N PRO A 271 -19.88 -16.48 -17.40
CA PRO A 271 -19.00 -15.51 -18.02
C PRO A 271 -19.76 -14.63 -19.01
N GLU A 272 -19.45 -13.34 -19.00
CA GLU A 272 -20.06 -12.31 -19.87
C GLU A 272 -19.21 -12.00 -21.11
N GLY A 273 -18.06 -12.67 -21.26
CA GLY A 273 -17.15 -12.49 -22.41
C GLY A 273 -16.43 -11.14 -22.44
N MET A 274 -16.44 -10.40 -21.32
CA MET A 274 -15.76 -9.12 -21.14
C MET A 274 -14.63 -9.27 -20.13
N VAL A 275 -13.58 -8.47 -20.30
CA VAL A 275 -12.41 -8.43 -19.42
C VAL A 275 -12.23 -7.00 -18.95
N LEU A 276 -12.22 -6.81 -17.63
CA LEU A 276 -11.92 -5.52 -17.01
C LEU A 276 -10.41 -5.43 -16.74
N PRO A 277 -9.72 -4.38 -17.22
CA PRO A 277 -8.38 -4.01 -16.73
C PRO A 277 -8.48 -3.43 -15.31
N GLU A 278 -8.65 -4.30 -14.33
CA GLU A 278 -8.99 -3.97 -12.95
C GLU A 278 -7.90 -3.14 -12.26
N GLN A 279 -6.63 -3.54 -12.40
CA GLN A 279 -5.50 -2.84 -11.79
C GLN A 279 -4.29 -2.87 -12.74
N THR A 280 -4.06 -1.79 -13.47
CA THR A 280 -3.07 -1.75 -14.55
C THR A 280 -2.00 -0.65 -14.43
N PRO A 281 -1.44 -0.33 -13.23
CA PRO A 281 -0.38 0.69 -13.10
C PRO A 281 0.82 0.46 -14.02
N TYR A 282 1.15 -0.79 -14.34
CA TYR A 282 2.24 -1.08 -15.27
C TYR A 282 1.92 -0.64 -16.70
N LEU A 283 0.70 -0.88 -17.19
CA LEU A 283 0.26 -0.45 -18.52
C LEU A 283 0.08 1.07 -18.60
N GLU A 284 -0.42 1.68 -17.51
CA GLU A 284 -0.51 3.14 -17.35
C GLU A 284 0.89 3.77 -17.45
N TRP A 285 1.89 3.15 -16.79
CA TRP A 285 3.29 3.59 -16.84
C TRP A 285 3.94 3.38 -18.21
N ARG A 286 3.73 2.22 -18.82
CA ARG A 286 4.30 1.92 -20.14
C ARG A 286 3.77 2.86 -21.23
N SER A 287 2.54 3.34 -21.06
CA SER A 287 1.90 4.29 -21.97
C SER A 287 2.31 5.75 -21.74
N SER A 288 3.30 6.04 -20.88
CA SER A 288 3.73 7.38 -20.48
C SER A 288 5.17 7.73 -20.87
N ALA A 289 5.56 9.00 -20.70
CA ALA A 289 6.97 9.43 -20.88
C ALA A 289 7.92 8.92 -19.77
N TRP A 290 7.39 8.30 -18.72
CA TRP A 290 8.19 7.69 -17.66
C TRP A 290 8.65 6.28 -17.99
N SER A 291 8.07 5.65 -19.02
CA SER A 291 8.47 4.33 -19.46
C SER A 291 9.95 4.31 -19.82
N ASP A 292 10.71 3.43 -19.17
CA ASP A 292 12.05 3.05 -19.57
C ASP A 292 12.06 1.81 -20.48
N GLU A 293 10.87 1.29 -20.81
CA GLU A 293 10.65 0.29 -21.84
C GLU A 293 10.52 0.99 -23.20
N GLY A 294 11.47 0.72 -24.09
CA GLY A 294 11.49 1.24 -25.45
C GLY A 294 12.92 1.41 -25.98
N PRO A 295 13.10 1.60 -27.30
CA PRO A 295 14.43 1.72 -27.91
C PRO A 295 15.13 3.03 -27.56
N SER A 296 14.41 4.05 -27.09
CA SER A 296 14.96 5.37 -26.72
C SER A 296 14.13 6.00 -25.59
N PRO A 297 14.36 5.58 -24.33
CA PRO A 297 13.70 6.19 -23.17
C PRO A 297 13.93 7.70 -23.08
N GLY A 298 12.92 8.43 -22.65
CA GLY A 298 13.01 9.88 -22.45
C GLY A 298 13.96 10.27 -21.30
N PRO A 299 14.33 11.57 -21.18
CA PRO A 299 15.25 12.03 -20.14
C PRO A 299 14.71 11.88 -18.71
N ASN A 300 13.39 11.74 -18.56
CA ASN A 300 12.71 11.52 -17.27
C ASN A 300 12.30 10.05 -17.06
N ALA A 301 12.67 9.14 -17.97
CA ALA A 301 12.29 7.74 -17.89
C ALA A 301 12.85 7.08 -16.64
N LYS A 302 12.01 6.32 -15.95
CA LYS A 302 12.33 5.68 -14.68
C LYS A 302 11.42 4.49 -14.46
N GLY A 303 12.01 3.29 -14.36
CA GLY A 303 11.28 2.07 -14.06
C GLY A 303 10.65 2.06 -12.67
N CYS A 304 9.75 1.10 -12.43
CA CYS A 304 9.02 0.95 -11.17
C CYS A 304 9.98 0.91 -9.97
N GLN A 305 11.06 0.13 -10.08
CA GLN A 305 12.10 -0.01 -9.06
C GLN A 305 12.84 1.30 -8.81
N GLY A 306 13.00 2.15 -9.81
CA GLY A 306 13.66 3.44 -9.64
C GLY A 306 12.95 4.31 -8.60
N CYS A 307 11.62 4.23 -8.53
CA CYS A 307 10.82 5.00 -7.56
C CYS A 307 10.51 4.19 -6.29
N HIS A 308 10.10 2.93 -6.43
CA HIS A 308 9.59 2.13 -5.31
C HIS A 308 10.66 1.28 -4.61
N VAL A 309 11.85 1.14 -5.22
CA VAL A 309 13.02 0.46 -4.64
C VAL A 309 14.25 1.39 -4.74
N PRO A 310 14.18 2.60 -4.15
CA PRO A 310 15.18 3.63 -4.40
C PRO A 310 16.56 3.18 -3.93
N THR A 311 17.57 3.58 -4.71
CA THR A 311 18.97 3.23 -4.47
C THR A 311 19.75 4.32 -3.74
N ASP A 312 19.08 5.41 -3.43
CA ASP A 312 19.62 6.56 -2.71
C ASP A 312 19.06 6.60 -1.27
N SER A 313 19.86 7.18 -0.38
CA SER A 313 19.45 7.47 1.00
C SER A 313 18.38 8.56 1.02
N ALA A 314 17.78 8.81 2.18
CA ALA A 314 16.85 9.94 2.33
C ALA A 314 17.52 11.30 2.04
N ALA A 315 18.85 11.39 2.07
CA ALA A 315 19.61 12.57 1.71
C ALA A 315 19.97 12.64 0.21
N GLY A 316 19.50 11.70 -0.61
CA GLY A 316 19.81 11.64 -2.04
C GLY A 316 21.23 11.14 -2.35
N VAL A 317 21.86 10.41 -1.42
CA VAL A 317 23.21 9.86 -1.60
C VAL A 317 23.11 8.41 -2.11
N PRO A 318 23.79 8.04 -3.21
CA PRO A 318 23.82 6.66 -3.68
C PRO A 318 24.33 5.70 -2.62
N ILE A 319 23.56 4.64 -2.35
CA ILE A 319 23.87 3.71 -1.27
C ILE A 319 24.86 2.65 -1.76
N SER A 320 25.91 2.47 -0.95
CA SER A 320 26.86 1.36 -1.03
C SER A 320 26.92 0.68 0.34
N SER A 321 26.43 -0.56 0.42
CA SER A 321 26.36 -1.29 1.70
C SER A 321 26.55 -2.80 1.51
N ARG A 322 26.97 -3.51 2.56
CA ARG A 322 27.00 -4.98 2.52
C ARG A 322 25.58 -5.49 2.53
N ILE A 323 25.28 -6.45 1.66
CA ILE A 323 23.94 -7.00 1.44
C ILE A 323 23.55 -8.13 2.41
N ALA A 324 24.50 -8.58 3.23
CA ALA A 324 24.27 -9.63 4.20
C ALA A 324 25.22 -9.51 5.39
N ARG A 325 24.75 -9.99 6.54
CA ARG A 325 25.54 -10.28 7.75
C ARG A 325 25.52 -11.79 8.00
N ASN A 326 26.32 -12.27 8.95
CA ASN A 326 26.18 -13.66 9.43
C ASN A 326 24.97 -13.81 10.37
N PRO A 327 24.48 -15.04 10.62
CA PRO A 327 23.35 -15.28 11.53
C PRO A 327 23.60 -14.80 12.96
N GLY A 328 24.87 -14.81 13.41
CA GLY A 328 25.29 -14.30 14.73
C GLY A 328 25.28 -12.77 14.86
N GLY A 329 24.86 -12.02 13.84
CA GLY A 329 24.70 -10.57 13.92
C GLY A 329 25.95 -9.76 13.61
N LEU A 330 27.01 -10.38 13.08
CA LEU A 330 28.29 -9.72 12.76
C LEU A 330 28.46 -9.59 11.25
N ASP A 331 29.29 -8.63 10.84
CA ASP A 331 29.75 -8.58 9.45
C ASP A 331 30.40 -9.90 9.04
N PHE A 332 30.21 -10.26 7.78
CA PHE A 332 30.73 -11.50 7.22
C PHE A 332 31.82 -11.18 6.20
N PRO A 333 33.12 -11.27 6.54
CA PRO A 333 34.21 -10.62 5.81
C PRO A 333 34.33 -10.91 4.29
N PRO A 334 33.94 -12.09 3.76
CA PRO A 334 33.90 -12.31 2.31
C PRO A 334 32.84 -11.47 1.57
N VAL A 335 31.84 -10.93 2.26
CA VAL A 335 30.78 -10.09 1.70
C VAL A 335 31.19 -8.63 1.79
N GLY A 336 31.67 -8.10 0.66
CA GLY A 336 31.95 -6.68 0.49
C GLY A 336 30.69 -5.83 0.21
N PRO A 337 30.78 -4.49 0.36
CA PRO A 337 29.72 -3.57 -0.04
C PRO A 337 29.33 -3.73 -1.52
N ARG A 338 28.06 -3.54 -1.83
CA ARG A 338 27.51 -3.53 -3.18
C ARG A 338 26.81 -2.22 -3.46
N SER A 339 26.92 -1.75 -4.70
CA SER A 339 26.25 -0.56 -5.21
C SER A 339 25.70 -0.85 -6.63
N PRO A 340 24.50 -0.35 -6.98
CA PRO A 340 23.57 0.35 -6.10
C PRO A 340 22.85 -0.62 -5.13
N PHE A 341 22.62 -0.23 -3.88
CA PHE A 341 21.81 -1.00 -2.93
C PHE A 341 20.33 -0.58 -3.01
N GLY A 342 19.42 -1.50 -3.34
CA GLY A 342 17.99 -1.21 -3.46
C GLY A 342 17.24 -1.31 -2.13
N ARG A 343 16.64 -0.21 -1.67
CA ARG A 343 15.84 -0.18 -0.43
C ARG A 343 14.46 -0.77 -0.69
N HIS A 344 14.13 -1.88 -0.03
CA HIS A 344 12.86 -2.60 -0.19
C HIS A 344 11.70 -1.89 0.52
N LEU A 345 11.43 -0.64 0.13
CA LEU A 345 10.42 0.22 0.75
C LEU A 345 9.02 -0.03 0.20
N PHE A 346 8.88 -0.21 -1.12
CA PHE A 346 7.61 -0.50 -1.81
C PHE A 346 6.45 0.45 -1.42
N ILE A 347 6.78 1.72 -1.21
CA ILE A 347 5.84 2.70 -0.66
C ILE A 347 4.86 3.14 -1.75
N GLY A 348 3.58 3.12 -1.39
CA GLY A 348 2.49 3.80 -2.11
C GLY A 348 1.83 4.83 -1.21
N ALA A 349 0.56 5.13 -1.48
CA ALA A 349 -0.20 6.14 -0.74
C ALA A 349 -1.00 5.59 0.46
N ASN A 350 -0.94 4.29 0.73
CA ASN A 350 -1.78 3.65 1.73
C ASN A 350 -1.29 3.93 3.17
N THR A 351 -2.02 4.78 3.90
CA THR A 351 -1.81 5.00 5.35
C THR A 351 -2.80 4.19 6.20
N LEU A 352 -3.94 3.80 5.63
CA LEU A 352 -5.04 3.15 6.35
C LEU A 352 -4.68 1.74 6.82
N LEU A 353 -4.25 0.85 5.93
CA LEU A 353 -4.01 -0.54 6.31
C LEU A 353 -2.79 -0.72 7.21
N PRO A 354 -1.66 0.00 7.02
CA PRO A 354 -0.59 0.02 8.02
C PRO A 354 -1.08 0.47 9.41
N ALA A 355 -2.01 1.43 9.50
CA ALA A 355 -2.60 1.82 10.77
C ALA A 355 -3.47 0.71 11.38
N ILE A 356 -4.24 -0.02 10.57
CA ILE A 356 -5.01 -1.19 11.03
C ILE A 356 -4.09 -2.30 11.52
N PHE A 357 -3.01 -2.62 10.80
CA PHE A 357 -2.04 -3.64 11.23
C PHE A 357 -1.37 -3.27 12.55
N LYS A 358 -1.06 -1.98 12.75
CA LYS A 358 -0.50 -1.49 14.01
C LYS A 358 -1.50 -1.65 15.15
N GLU A 359 -2.73 -1.19 14.97
CA GLU A 359 -3.78 -1.21 16.00
C GLU A 359 -4.19 -2.63 16.38
N TRP A 360 -4.29 -3.52 15.39
CA TRP A 360 -4.79 -4.89 15.53
C TRP A 360 -3.69 -5.96 15.44
N ALA A 361 -2.46 -5.60 15.82
CA ALA A 361 -1.30 -6.48 15.71
C ALA A 361 -1.47 -7.80 16.50
N ASN A 362 -2.20 -7.76 17.62
CA ASN A 362 -2.51 -8.94 18.45
C ASN A 362 -3.43 -9.96 17.74
N VAL A 363 -4.24 -9.52 16.78
CA VAL A 363 -5.16 -10.37 16.01
C VAL A 363 -4.52 -10.77 14.68
N LEU A 364 -4.02 -9.80 13.93
CA LEU A 364 -3.50 -10.00 12.57
C LEU A 364 -2.09 -10.62 12.56
N ASN A 365 -1.37 -10.57 13.69
CA ASN A 365 -0.01 -11.11 13.86
C ASN A 365 0.95 -10.78 12.70
N PRO A 366 1.13 -9.49 12.36
CA PRO A 366 2.17 -9.10 11.40
C PRO A 366 3.56 -9.39 11.96
N GLN A 367 4.54 -9.63 11.09
CA GLN A 367 5.94 -9.81 11.50
C GLN A 367 6.59 -8.52 11.99
N ALA A 368 6.11 -7.39 11.46
CA ALA A 368 6.64 -6.07 11.74
C ALA A 368 6.26 -5.59 13.14
N PRO A 369 7.18 -4.94 13.87
CA PRO A 369 6.84 -4.27 15.10
C PRO A 369 6.06 -2.96 14.83
N PRO A 370 5.27 -2.43 15.79
CA PRO A 370 4.44 -1.24 15.61
C PRO A 370 5.18 -0.02 15.02
N GLU A 371 6.43 0.23 15.44
CA GLU A 371 7.23 1.36 14.96
C GLU A 371 7.61 1.24 13.47
N ALA A 372 7.60 0.04 12.90
CA ALA A 372 7.83 -0.15 11.47
C ALA A 372 6.60 0.30 10.65
N PHE A 373 5.39 0.08 11.16
CA PHE A 373 4.17 0.62 10.55
C PHE A 373 4.12 2.15 10.64
N ASP A 374 4.54 2.74 11.76
CA ASP A 374 4.66 4.21 11.87
C ASP A 374 5.61 4.79 10.81
N ARG A 375 6.73 4.11 10.54
CA ARG A 375 7.65 4.51 9.46
C ARG A 375 7.00 4.41 8.09
N VAL A 376 6.29 3.32 7.79
CA VAL A 376 5.58 3.14 6.49
C VAL A 376 4.52 4.22 6.31
N ILE A 377 3.73 4.55 7.34
CA ILE A 377 2.73 5.63 7.30
C ILE A 377 3.42 6.98 7.03
N ALA A 378 4.54 7.26 7.71
CA ALA A 378 5.30 8.49 7.49
C ALA A 378 5.88 8.57 6.06
N PHE A 379 6.36 7.45 5.52
CA PHE A 379 6.81 7.39 4.11
C PHE A 379 5.65 7.61 3.14
N ALA A 380 4.48 7.00 3.37
CA ALA A 380 3.30 7.18 2.52
C ALA A 380 2.81 8.64 2.51
N ARG A 381 2.81 9.31 3.67
CA ARG A 381 2.49 10.74 3.76
C ARG A 381 3.47 11.60 2.98
N ARG A 382 4.78 11.37 3.11
CA ARG A 382 5.78 12.09 2.31
C ARG A 382 5.63 11.82 0.82
N GLN A 383 5.37 10.56 0.43
CA GLN A 383 5.10 10.20 -0.96
C GLN A 383 3.91 11.00 -1.52
N LEU A 384 2.82 11.11 -0.75
CA LEU A 384 1.66 11.92 -1.12
C LEU A 384 2.03 13.40 -1.27
N THR A 385 2.71 13.99 -0.29
CA THR A 385 2.94 15.44 -0.25
C THR A 385 4.07 15.94 -1.14
N GLU A 386 5.03 15.08 -1.51
CA GLU A 386 6.25 15.50 -2.22
C GLU A 386 6.34 14.94 -3.64
N HIS A 387 5.69 13.80 -3.93
CA HIS A 387 6.00 13.01 -5.12
C HIS A 387 4.78 12.45 -5.87
N SER A 388 3.55 12.78 -5.46
CA SER A 388 2.34 12.22 -6.08
C SER A 388 1.65 13.19 -7.03
N ALA A 389 1.32 14.39 -6.55
CA ALA A 389 0.68 15.42 -7.37
C ALA A 389 1.02 16.83 -6.88
N LYS A 390 0.86 17.83 -7.74
CA LYS A 390 0.92 19.26 -7.39
C LYS A 390 -0.43 19.91 -7.65
N LEU A 391 -0.71 20.94 -6.86
CA LEU A 391 -1.86 21.82 -7.01
C LEU A 391 -1.36 23.27 -7.05
N LEU A 392 -1.79 24.04 -8.06
CA LEU A 392 -1.43 25.44 -8.23
C LEU A 392 -2.68 26.26 -8.55
N VAL A 393 -2.74 27.49 -8.05
CA VAL A 393 -3.66 28.50 -8.56
C VAL A 393 -3.05 29.07 -9.83
N GLU A 394 -3.64 28.77 -10.98
CA GLU A 394 -3.18 29.30 -12.27
C GLU A 394 -3.68 30.71 -12.50
N ALA A 395 -4.95 30.96 -12.16
CA ALA A 395 -5.57 32.28 -12.23
C ALA A 395 -6.63 32.45 -11.15
N THR A 396 -6.81 33.70 -10.72
CA THR A 396 -7.94 34.12 -9.90
C THR A 396 -8.43 35.45 -10.47
N THR A 397 -9.64 35.46 -10.99
CA THR A 397 -10.21 36.63 -11.65
C THR A 397 -11.61 36.92 -11.11
N ARG A 398 -12.08 38.13 -11.36
CA ARG A 398 -13.44 38.56 -11.05
C ARG A 398 -14.22 38.70 -12.34
N ASP A 399 -15.42 38.14 -12.37
CA ASP A 399 -16.38 38.23 -13.47
C ASP A 399 -17.72 38.72 -12.91
N GLY A 400 -17.90 40.04 -12.90
CA GLY A 400 -19.03 40.68 -12.21
C GLY A 400 -19.05 40.36 -10.71
N ASN A 401 -20.10 39.66 -10.28
CA ASN A 401 -20.28 39.22 -8.89
C ASN A 401 -19.67 37.84 -8.61
N ASP A 402 -19.04 37.19 -9.58
CA ASP A 402 -18.40 35.91 -9.39
C ASP A 402 -16.89 36.07 -9.25
N ILE A 403 -16.28 35.19 -8.44
CA ILE A 403 -14.86 34.88 -8.49
C ILE A 403 -14.69 33.63 -9.33
N VAL A 404 -13.73 33.68 -10.26
CA VAL A 404 -13.33 32.54 -11.10
C VAL A 404 -11.92 32.13 -10.70
N VAL A 405 -11.75 30.88 -10.26
CA VAL A 405 -10.47 30.32 -9.81
C VAL A 405 -10.12 29.13 -10.71
N ALA A 406 -9.02 29.24 -11.45
CA ALA A 406 -8.46 28.13 -12.21
C ALA A 406 -7.42 27.40 -11.36
N LEU A 407 -7.67 26.12 -11.07
CA LEU A 407 -6.80 25.26 -10.27
C LEU A 407 -6.15 24.22 -11.17
N LYS A 408 -4.82 24.30 -11.31
CA LYS A 408 -4.03 23.36 -12.09
C LYS A 408 -3.56 22.20 -11.22
N LEU A 409 -3.93 20.98 -11.62
CA LEU A 409 -3.43 19.75 -11.06
C LEU A 409 -2.33 19.18 -11.96
N THR A 410 -1.26 18.66 -11.36
CA THR A 410 -0.19 18.00 -12.11
C THR A 410 0.13 16.66 -11.47
N ASN A 411 0.08 15.59 -12.27
CA ASN A 411 0.50 14.26 -11.85
C ASN A 411 2.03 14.15 -11.91
N LEU A 412 2.65 13.79 -10.79
CA LEU A 412 4.10 13.57 -10.69
C LEU A 412 4.50 12.10 -10.79
N THR A 413 3.52 11.20 -10.88
CA THR A 413 3.75 9.76 -10.96
C THR A 413 3.86 9.30 -12.41
N GLY A 414 4.47 8.12 -12.59
CA GLY A 414 4.61 7.49 -13.89
C GLY A 414 3.34 6.84 -14.43
N HIS A 415 2.33 6.65 -13.58
CA HIS A 415 1.06 6.00 -13.89
C HIS A 415 -0.10 6.96 -13.60
N LYS A 416 -1.37 6.52 -13.64
CA LYS A 416 -2.48 7.42 -13.27
C LYS A 416 -2.40 7.80 -11.79
N PHE A 417 -2.94 8.95 -11.40
CA PHE A 417 -3.07 9.35 -9.99
C PHE A 417 -4.53 9.58 -9.59
N PRO A 418 -5.05 8.84 -8.58
CA PRO A 418 -4.48 7.62 -8.01
C PRO A 418 -4.47 6.45 -9.01
N THR A 419 -3.63 5.41 -8.81
CA THR A 419 -3.59 4.20 -9.66
C THR A 419 -4.20 2.97 -8.96
N ALA A 420 -4.32 1.86 -9.71
CA ALA A 420 -4.72 0.53 -9.29
C ALA A 420 -6.15 0.45 -8.76
N HIS A 421 -6.36 -0.21 -7.61
CA HIS A 421 -7.67 -0.63 -7.11
C HIS A 421 -8.75 0.49 -7.15
N PRO A 422 -9.96 0.23 -7.70
CA PRO A 422 -11.05 1.21 -7.80
C PRO A 422 -11.62 1.79 -6.49
N ALA A 423 -11.11 1.34 -5.34
CA ALA A 423 -11.50 1.89 -4.03
C ALA A 423 -10.77 3.21 -3.74
N ARG A 424 -9.69 3.48 -4.49
CA ARG A 424 -8.78 4.61 -4.28
C ARG A 424 -9.35 5.84 -4.97
N ARG A 425 -9.33 6.99 -4.30
CA ARG A 425 -9.74 8.27 -4.90
C ARG A 425 -8.95 9.45 -4.38
N ALA A 426 -8.93 10.53 -5.14
CA ALA A 426 -8.51 11.85 -4.69
C ALA A 426 -9.55 12.89 -5.11
N TRP A 427 -9.63 14.03 -4.41
CA TRP A 427 -10.54 15.11 -4.78
C TRP A 427 -10.06 16.45 -4.24
N LEU A 428 -10.60 17.53 -4.81
CA LEU A 428 -10.35 18.88 -4.31
C LEU A 428 -11.34 19.26 -3.22
N ARG A 429 -10.81 19.72 -2.10
CA ARG A 429 -11.52 20.50 -1.08
C ARG A 429 -11.23 21.98 -1.32
N VAL A 430 -12.24 22.76 -1.67
CA VAL A 430 -12.12 24.20 -1.94
C VAL A 430 -13.01 25.00 -1.00
N VAL A 431 -12.41 25.95 -0.30
CA VAL A 431 -13.10 26.86 0.63
C VAL A 431 -12.82 28.30 0.20
N VAL A 432 -13.88 29.08 0.01
CA VAL A 432 -13.83 30.54 -0.20
C VAL A 432 -14.41 31.21 1.03
N SER A 433 -13.66 32.14 1.61
CA SER A 433 -14.08 32.92 2.79
C SER A 433 -14.11 34.42 2.48
N ASP A 434 -15.08 35.13 3.05
CA ASP A 434 -15.23 36.58 2.94
C ASP A 434 -14.22 37.35 3.82
N ALA A 435 -14.29 38.68 3.81
CA ALA A 435 -13.40 39.54 4.60
C ALA A 435 -13.54 39.37 6.13
N ALA A 436 -14.69 38.89 6.59
CA ALA A 436 -14.94 38.58 8.00
C ALA A 436 -14.48 37.17 8.40
N GLY A 437 -13.98 36.38 7.43
CA GLY A 437 -13.53 35.01 7.63
C GLY A 437 -14.67 33.98 7.59
N ASN A 438 -15.88 34.35 7.17
CA ASN A 438 -16.98 33.40 7.01
C ASN A 438 -16.81 32.62 5.71
N ALA A 439 -16.93 31.30 5.76
CA ALA A 439 -16.93 30.47 4.55
C ALA A 439 -18.22 30.70 3.74
N VAL A 440 -18.09 31.34 2.57
CA VAL A 440 -19.21 31.63 1.66
C VAL A 440 -19.39 30.56 0.58
N PHE A 441 -18.37 29.73 0.36
CA PHE A 441 -18.43 28.56 -0.51
C PHE A 441 -17.53 27.45 0.03
N LYS A 442 -18.04 26.22 -0.04
CA LYS A 442 -17.33 25.00 0.34
C LYS A 442 -17.71 23.89 -0.63
N SER A 443 -16.74 23.28 -1.29
CA SER A 443 -16.91 22.11 -2.14
C SER A 443 -15.86 21.07 -1.77
N GLY A 444 -16.25 19.79 -1.79
CA GLY A 444 -15.34 18.70 -1.43
C GLY A 444 -14.99 18.61 0.06
N GLU A 445 -15.75 19.29 0.93
CA GLU A 445 -15.67 19.06 2.38
C GLU A 445 -16.00 17.61 2.71
N PHE A 446 -15.48 17.12 3.84
CA PHE A 446 -15.69 15.73 4.24
C PHE A 446 -15.90 15.59 5.74
N ASP A 447 -16.56 14.51 6.15
CA ASP A 447 -16.71 14.14 7.55
C ASP A 447 -15.57 13.23 8.04
N LYS A 448 -15.65 12.81 9.32
CA LYS A 448 -14.66 11.91 9.94
C LYS A 448 -14.50 10.55 9.23
N ASP A 449 -15.47 10.17 8.40
CA ASP A 449 -15.52 8.89 7.69
C ASP A 449 -15.07 9.06 6.22
N GLY A 450 -14.66 10.28 5.84
CA GLY A 450 -14.18 10.61 4.51
C GLY A 450 -15.29 10.72 3.46
N ARG A 451 -16.55 10.83 3.88
CA ARG A 451 -17.70 11.09 2.98
C ARG A 451 -17.71 12.55 2.57
N ILE A 452 -17.91 12.83 1.28
CA ILE A 452 -18.02 14.19 0.76
C ILE A 452 -19.37 14.81 1.18
N LEU A 453 -19.34 16.07 1.60
CA LEU A 453 -20.48 16.82 2.14
C LEU A 453 -20.93 17.96 1.20
N ASP A 454 -22.21 18.31 1.29
CA ASP A 454 -22.79 19.52 0.70
C ASP A 454 -22.51 20.78 1.56
N ALA A 455 -23.01 21.95 1.12
CA ALA A 455 -22.87 23.21 1.86
C ALA A 455 -23.49 23.18 3.27
N ALA A 456 -24.59 22.43 3.44
CA ALA A 456 -25.32 22.30 4.69
C ALA A 456 -24.69 21.25 5.64
N GLY A 457 -23.66 20.54 5.18
CA GLY A 457 -22.98 19.49 5.94
C GLY A 457 -23.65 18.11 5.84
N ASN A 458 -24.58 17.92 4.92
CA ASN A 458 -25.14 16.59 4.64
C ASN A 458 -24.24 15.82 3.68
N VAL A 459 -24.24 14.50 3.82
CA VAL A 459 -23.53 13.59 2.91
C VAL A 459 -24.10 13.70 1.49
N LEU A 460 -23.24 13.85 0.49
CA LEU A 460 -23.67 13.86 -0.91
C LEU A 460 -24.31 12.51 -1.29
N PRO A 461 -25.37 12.49 -2.11
CA PRO A 461 -26.01 11.24 -2.55
C PRO A 461 -25.05 10.23 -3.18
N SER A 462 -23.96 10.69 -3.81
CA SER A 462 -22.95 9.82 -4.42
C SER A 462 -22.17 8.96 -3.45
N GLU A 463 -22.11 9.38 -2.18
CA GLU A 463 -21.37 8.71 -1.12
C GLU A 463 -22.17 7.58 -0.44
N LEU A 464 -23.47 7.48 -0.73
CA LEU A 464 -24.39 6.50 -0.17
C LEU A 464 -24.50 5.27 -1.07
N SER A 465 -24.66 4.06 -0.51
CA SER A 465 -24.89 2.83 -1.30
C SER A 465 -26.07 3.01 -2.27
N LEU A 466 -25.94 2.43 -3.46
CA LEU A 466 -26.81 2.61 -4.63
C LEU A 466 -27.03 4.08 -5.12
N GLY A 467 -26.35 5.07 -4.53
CA GLY A 467 -26.36 6.45 -4.99
C GLY A 467 -25.70 6.65 -6.37
N PRO A 468 -25.89 7.82 -7.00
CA PRO A 468 -25.35 8.11 -8.33
C PRO A 468 -23.82 8.29 -8.33
N MET A 469 -23.19 8.09 -9.47
CA MET A 469 -21.79 8.47 -9.67
C MET A 469 -21.65 9.99 -9.86
N LEU A 470 -20.61 10.59 -9.29
CA LEU A 470 -20.24 11.98 -9.62
C LEU A 470 -19.57 12.03 -11.00
N PRO A 471 -20.10 12.79 -11.98
CA PRO A 471 -19.43 12.94 -13.28
C PRO A 471 -18.12 13.71 -13.13
N HIS A 472 -17.22 13.56 -14.11
CA HIS A 472 -16.07 14.46 -14.28
C HIS A 472 -16.58 15.88 -14.61
N LYS A 473 -15.89 16.90 -14.11
CA LYS A 473 -16.30 18.30 -14.22
C LYS A 473 -15.09 19.19 -14.49
N ASP A 474 -15.11 19.88 -15.62
CA ASP A 474 -14.18 20.98 -15.94
C ASP A 474 -14.51 22.23 -15.09
N THR A 475 -15.80 22.53 -14.93
CA THR A 475 -16.26 23.68 -14.13
C THR A 475 -17.12 23.25 -12.94
N ILE A 476 -16.80 23.79 -11.76
CA ILE A 476 -17.55 23.65 -10.52
C ILE A 476 -18.23 24.99 -10.20
N THR A 477 -19.57 24.97 -10.07
CA THR A 477 -20.39 26.17 -9.83
C THR A 477 -21.23 26.09 -8.56
N SER A 478 -21.33 24.89 -7.97
CA SER A 478 -22.16 24.63 -6.81
C SER A 478 -21.38 23.87 -5.72
N PRO A 479 -21.64 24.17 -4.43
CA PRO A 479 -21.15 23.37 -3.31
C PRO A 479 -21.49 21.87 -3.35
N ASN A 480 -22.55 21.50 -4.09
CA ASN A 480 -22.99 20.12 -4.22
C ASN A 480 -22.22 19.35 -5.31
N GLU A 481 -21.34 20.02 -6.02
CA GLU A 481 -20.43 19.44 -6.99
C GLU A 481 -19.04 19.29 -6.35
N ALA A 482 -18.28 18.27 -6.74
CA ALA A 482 -16.91 18.06 -6.31
C ALA A 482 -16.07 17.54 -7.49
N TYR A 483 -14.84 18.02 -7.60
CA TYR A 483 -13.87 17.50 -8.56
C TYR A 483 -13.19 16.26 -7.98
N VAL A 484 -13.59 15.08 -8.47
CA VAL A 484 -13.16 13.77 -7.93
C VAL A 484 -12.42 12.97 -9.00
N LEU A 485 -11.20 12.57 -8.65
CA LEU A 485 -10.31 11.68 -9.39
C LEU A 485 -10.52 10.25 -8.89
N GLU A 486 -11.24 9.44 -9.66
CA GLU A 486 -11.60 8.06 -9.31
C GLU A 486 -11.89 7.23 -10.55
N SER A 487 -11.94 5.92 -10.38
CA SER A 487 -12.52 5.00 -11.34
C SER A 487 -13.79 4.38 -10.78
N VAL A 488 -14.81 4.23 -11.63
CA VAL A 488 -16.09 3.61 -11.27
C VAL A 488 -16.40 2.53 -12.30
N MET A 489 -16.56 1.31 -11.82
CA MET A 489 -16.83 0.15 -12.66
C MET A 489 -18.32 0.06 -13.00
N GLY A 490 -18.60 -0.46 -14.19
CA GLY A 490 -19.92 -0.91 -14.62
C GLY A 490 -19.91 -2.41 -14.87
N ASP A 491 -21.04 -3.06 -14.60
CA ASP A 491 -21.29 -4.42 -15.02
C ASP A 491 -21.59 -4.52 -16.53
N ALA A 492 -21.92 -5.72 -16.99
CA ALA A 492 -22.28 -6.01 -18.38
C ALA A 492 -23.47 -5.17 -18.88
N ASP A 493 -24.45 -4.88 -18.01
CA ASP A 493 -25.62 -4.05 -18.31
C ASP A 493 -25.31 -2.54 -18.28
N GLY A 494 -24.10 -2.14 -17.84
CA GLY A 494 -23.73 -0.76 -17.64
C GLY A 494 -24.24 -0.15 -16.33
N LYS A 495 -24.65 -0.96 -15.35
CA LYS A 495 -24.98 -0.50 -13.99
C LYS A 495 -23.70 -0.41 -13.16
N ILE A 496 -23.65 0.55 -12.24
CA ILE A 496 -22.51 0.69 -11.32
C ILE A 496 -22.37 -0.61 -10.51
N THR A 497 -21.14 -1.13 -10.43
CA THR A 497 -20.80 -2.28 -9.59
C THR A 497 -19.54 -1.97 -8.78
N TYR A 498 -19.50 -2.51 -7.57
CA TYR A 498 -18.31 -2.52 -6.71
C TYR A 498 -17.73 -3.93 -6.54
N SER A 499 -18.38 -4.93 -7.14
CA SER A 499 -17.85 -6.28 -7.27
C SER A 499 -16.86 -6.33 -8.43
N LEU A 500 -15.63 -6.73 -8.13
CA LEU A 500 -14.51 -6.80 -9.07
C LEU A 500 -14.78 -7.84 -10.17
N ILE A 501 -15.31 -9.02 -9.81
CA ILE A 501 -15.60 -10.08 -10.78
C ILE A 501 -16.84 -9.82 -11.62
N ARG A 502 -17.69 -8.86 -11.23
CA ARG A 502 -18.83 -8.40 -12.02
C ARG A 502 -18.50 -7.18 -12.87
N GLY A 503 -17.37 -6.52 -12.60
CA GLY A 503 -16.91 -5.39 -13.38
C GLY A 503 -16.57 -5.81 -14.81
N ALA A 504 -17.18 -5.14 -15.78
CA ALA A 504 -17.03 -5.42 -17.21
C ALA A 504 -16.36 -4.27 -17.96
N LYS A 505 -16.52 -3.03 -17.48
CA LYS A 505 -15.94 -1.81 -18.06
C LYS A 505 -15.84 -0.72 -17.00
N TYR A 506 -15.10 0.34 -17.29
CA TYR A 506 -15.23 1.59 -16.53
C TYR A 506 -16.38 2.43 -17.09
N LEU A 507 -17.24 2.93 -16.21
CA LEU A 507 -18.25 3.97 -16.52
C LEU A 507 -17.66 5.37 -16.37
N LYS A 508 -16.62 5.48 -15.55
CA LYS A 508 -15.79 6.66 -15.34
C LYS A 508 -14.38 6.21 -14.99
N ASP A 509 -13.41 6.93 -15.53
CA ASP A 509 -12.03 6.91 -15.09
C ASP A 509 -11.44 8.30 -15.31
N SER A 510 -11.54 9.13 -14.28
CA SER A 510 -11.05 10.51 -14.25
C SER A 510 -9.72 10.63 -13.48
N ARG A 511 -9.01 9.53 -13.25
CA ARG A 511 -7.71 9.55 -12.55
C ARG A 511 -6.70 10.28 -13.44
N LEU A 512 -5.92 11.20 -12.88
CA LEU A 512 -5.03 12.07 -13.65
C LEU A 512 -4.04 11.24 -14.47
N LEU A 513 -3.90 11.55 -15.75
CA LEU A 513 -2.98 10.85 -16.63
C LEU A 513 -1.52 11.19 -16.30
N PRO A 514 -0.58 10.25 -16.45
CA PRO A 514 0.83 10.55 -16.29
C PRO A 514 1.35 11.48 -17.40
N ALA A 515 2.44 12.19 -17.11
CA ALA A 515 3.10 13.04 -18.09
C ALA A 515 3.49 12.22 -19.33
N GLY A 516 3.19 12.77 -20.51
CA GLY A 516 3.44 12.10 -21.78
C GLY A 516 2.63 10.82 -22.02
N TRP A 517 1.49 10.65 -21.35
CA TRP A 517 0.50 9.66 -21.75
C TRP A 517 0.21 9.76 -23.26
N ASN A 518 0.22 8.64 -23.94
CA ASN A 518 0.07 8.56 -25.39
C ASN A 518 -1.14 7.70 -25.78
N PRO A 519 -2.21 8.28 -26.37
CA PRO A 519 -3.39 7.54 -26.81
C PRO A 519 -3.11 6.51 -27.91
N SER A 520 -1.96 6.62 -28.59
CA SER A 520 -1.52 5.69 -29.64
C SER A 520 -0.54 4.63 -29.12
N ALA A 521 -0.25 4.60 -27.82
CA ALA A 521 0.59 3.54 -27.25
C ALA A 521 -0.12 2.18 -27.35
N GLN A 522 0.66 1.09 -27.41
CA GLN A 522 0.13 -0.28 -27.53
C GLN A 522 -0.89 -0.60 -26.44
N ASP A 523 -0.63 -0.20 -25.20
CA ASP A 523 -1.48 -0.52 -24.05
C ASP A 523 -2.56 0.54 -23.79
N ALA A 524 -2.60 1.63 -24.56
CA ALA A 524 -3.55 2.73 -24.37
C ALA A 524 -5.03 2.28 -24.32
N PRO A 525 -5.50 1.32 -25.14
CA PRO A 525 -6.88 0.82 -25.05
C PRO A 525 -7.27 0.22 -23.69
N HIS A 526 -6.31 -0.23 -22.89
CA HIS A 526 -6.56 -0.79 -21.55
C HIS A 526 -6.55 0.28 -20.45
N VAL A 527 -6.09 1.50 -20.76
CA VAL A 527 -5.81 2.54 -19.76
C VAL A 527 -6.26 3.94 -20.19
N GLU A 528 -7.15 4.04 -21.18
CA GLU A 528 -7.74 5.32 -21.57
C GLU A 528 -8.59 5.93 -20.44
N PRO A 529 -8.70 7.26 -20.34
CA PRO A 529 -9.64 7.88 -19.44
C PRO A 529 -11.08 7.67 -19.94
N VAL A 530 -12.05 7.63 -19.03
CA VAL A 530 -13.47 7.45 -19.37
C VAL A 530 -14.29 8.57 -18.74
N GLY A 531 -15.12 9.24 -19.55
CA GLY A 531 -16.01 10.30 -19.08
C GLY A 531 -15.38 11.69 -18.98
N THR A 532 -14.18 11.91 -19.53
CA THR A 532 -13.46 13.20 -19.49
C THR A 532 -13.49 13.97 -20.82
N SER A 533 -14.13 13.44 -21.88
CA SER A 533 -14.06 14.00 -23.24
C SER A 533 -14.60 15.41 -23.43
N ASN A 534 -15.40 15.91 -22.48
CA ASN A 534 -15.94 17.28 -22.49
C ASN A 534 -15.05 18.29 -21.76
N ASP A 535 -13.90 17.84 -21.25
CA ASP A 535 -12.89 18.65 -20.59
C ASP A 535 -11.65 18.74 -21.49
N PRO A 536 -11.46 19.87 -22.21
CA PRO A 536 -10.30 20.03 -23.09
C PRO A 536 -8.99 20.24 -22.32
N SER A 537 -9.04 20.53 -21.02
CA SER A 537 -7.85 20.71 -20.18
C SER A 537 -7.36 19.42 -19.53
N PHE A 538 -8.19 18.37 -19.53
CA PHE A 538 -7.81 17.04 -19.08
C PHE A 538 -6.86 16.38 -20.09
N GLU A 539 -5.56 16.49 -19.84
CA GLU A 539 -4.50 16.09 -20.77
C GLU A 539 -3.43 15.22 -20.11
N ALA A 540 -2.44 14.80 -20.89
CA ALA A 540 -1.30 14.06 -20.37
C ALA A 540 -0.56 14.87 -19.30
N GLY A 541 -0.50 14.35 -18.07
CA GLY A 541 0.24 14.95 -16.96
C GLY A 541 -0.59 15.85 -16.04
N GLY A 542 -1.86 16.15 -16.33
CA GLY A 542 -2.63 17.02 -15.46
C GLY A 542 -4.01 17.42 -16.00
N ASP A 543 -4.61 18.36 -15.29
CA ASP A 543 -5.92 18.94 -15.61
C ASP A 543 -6.02 20.36 -15.03
N VAL A 544 -6.94 21.19 -15.54
CA VAL A 544 -7.24 22.52 -14.99
C VAL A 544 -8.73 22.65 -14.72
N VAL A 545 -9.13 22.57 -13.46
CA VAL A 545 -10.52 22.74 -13.06
C VAL A 545 -10.83 24.18 -12.68
N THR A 546 -11.95 24.69 -13.18
CA THR A 546 -12.41 26.06 -12.91
C THR A 546 -13.51 26.07 -11.84
N TYR A 547 -13.31 26.81 -10.76
CA TYR A 547 -14.35 27.12 -9.78
C TYR A 547 -14.94 28.51 -10.07
N ARG A 548 -16.25 28.59 -10.23
CA ARG A 548 -16.97 29.87 -10.36
C ARG A 548 -17.91 30.04 -9.18
N VAL A 549 -17.62 31.01 -8.33
CA VAL A 549 -18.26 31.19 -7.02
C VAL A 549 -18.88 32.58 -6.93
N ALA A 550 -20.18 32.64 -6.62
CA ALA A 550 -20.85 33.90 -6.33
C ALA A 550 -20.23 34.57 -5.08
N ALA A 551 -19.69 35.75 -5.27
CA ALA A 551 -18.88 36.48 -4.30
C ALA A 551 -18.99 38.01 -4.55
N PRO A 552 -20.07 38.66 -4.09
CA PRO A 552 -20.29 40.10 -4.29
C PRO A 552 -19.10 40.94 -3.80
N ALA A 553 -18.71 41.96 -4.55
CA ALA A 553 -17.52 42.78 -4.24
C ALA A 553 -17.57 43.41 -2.83
N ALA A 554 -18.77 43.71 -2.32
CA ALA A 554 -18.96 44.34 -1.01
C ALA A 554 -18.57 43.45 0.19
N ALA A 555 -18.51 42.13 0.02
CA ALA A 555 -18.08 41.20 1.07
C ALA A 555 -16.60 40.75 0.92
N GLY A 556 -15.90 41.27 -0.10
CA GLY A 556 -14.47 41.07 -0.25
C GLY A 556 -13.62 41.91 0.72
N PRO A 557 -12.30 41.68 0.79
CA PRO A 557 -11.55 40.70 0.01
C PRO A 557 -11.86 39.25 0.40
N TYR A 558 -11.75 38.35 -0.57
CA TYR A 558 -11.98 36.92 -0.40
C TYR A 558 -10.66 36.15 -0.32
N SER A 559 -10.59 35.19 0.59
CA SER A 559 -9.51 34.20 0.65
C SER A 559 -9.97 32.86 0.11
N ILE A 560 -9.19 32.26 -0.78
CA ILE A 560 -9.47 30.96 -1.38
C ILE A 560 -8.38 29.98 -0.93
N LYS A 561 -8.79 28.85 -0.33
CA LYS A 561 -7.91 27.72 -0.02
C LYS A 561 -8.40 26.47 -0.75
N ALA A 562 -7.51 25.85 -1.52
CA ALA A 562 -7.73 24.57 -2.17
C ALA A 562 -6.75 23.53 -1.63
N THR A 563 -7.25 22.34 -1.30
CA THR A 563 -6.45 21.20 -0.86
C THR A 563 -6.84 19.98 -1.69
N LEU A 564 -5.90 19.37 -2.39
CA LEU A 564 -6.06 18.04 -2.96
C LEU A 564 -5.90 17.02 -1.83
N VAL A 565 -6.90 16.17 -1.61
CA VAL A 565 -6.87 15.10 -0.60
C VAL A 565 -7.00 13.73 -1.25
N TYR A 566 -6.49 12.70 -0.58
CA TYR A 566 -6.47 11.33 -1.04
C TYR A 566 -7.10 10.38 0.00
N SER A 567 -7.88 9.41 -0.48
CA SER A 567 -8.33 8.29 0.34
C SER A 567 -7.91 6.95 -0.26
N THR A 568 -7.40 6.09 0.63
CA THR A 568 -7.14 4.68 0.35
C THR A 568 -8.46 3.95 0.07
N LEU A 569 -9.45 4.11 0.93
CA LEU A 569 -10.75 3.45 0.80
C LEU A 569 -11.82 4.53 0.69
N SER A 570 -12.42 4.70 -0.49
CA SER A 570 -13.52 5.64 -0.67
C SER A 570 -14.69 5.22 0.22
N ALA A 571 -15.36 6.21 0.80
CA ALA A 571 -16.49 5.94 1.70
C ALA A 571 -17.59 5.16 0.97
N ARG A 572 -17.79 5.44 -0.33
CA ARG A 572 -18.73 4.71 -1.15
C ARG A 572 -18.35 3.24 -1.33
N TYR A 573 -17.10 2.92 -1.66
CA TYR A 573 -16.65 1.53 -1.76
C TYR A 573 -16.83 0.80 -0.42
N ALA A 574 -16.51 1.46 0.70
CA ALA A 574 -16.74 0.90 2.03
C ALA A 574 -18.22 0.57 2.27
N HIS A 575 -19.16 1.50 2.06
CA HIS A 575 -20.58 1.21 2.31
C HIS A 575 -21.14 0.10 1.41
N GLU A 576 -20.64 -0.03 0.17
CA GLU A 576 -21.05 -1.10 -0.74
C GLU A 576 -20.49 -2.46 -0.31
N LEU A 577 -19.27 -2.48 0.24
CA LEU A 577 -18.71 -3.68 0.87
C LEU A 577 -19.49 -4.06 2.14
N GLU A 578 -19.90 -3.08 2.94
CA GLU A 578 -20.66 -3.28 4.18
C GLU A 578 -22.05 -3.90 3.96
N GLN A 579 -22.60 -3.84 2.74
CA GLN A 579 -23.87 -4.50 2.40
C GLN A 579 -23.77 -6.04 2.44
N TRP A 580 -22.56 -6.61 2.41
CA TRP A 580 -22.36 -8.06 2.39
C TRP A 580 -22.28 -8.63 3.81
N ASP A 581 -23.21 -9.55 4.11
CA ASP A 581 -23.24 -10.24 5.40
C ASP A 581 -22.26 -11.42 5.45
N THR A 582 -20.97 -11.11 5.60
CA THR A 582 -19.93 -12.13 5.88
C THR A 582 -19.23 -11.84 7.20
N PRO A 583 -18.71 -12.89 7.88
CA PRO A 583 -17.89 -12.71 9.08
C PRO A 583 -16.67 -11.79 8.86
N GLU A 584 -16.00 -11.92 7.71
CA GLU A 584 -14.80 -11.15 7.37
C GLU A 584 -15.11 -9.67 7.12
N VAL A 585 -16.21 -9.36 6.43
CA VAL A 585 -16.67 -7.97 6.24
C VAL A 585 -16.95 -7.34 7.59
N LYS A 586 -17.76 -7.99 8.45
CA LYS A 586 -18.08 -7.47 9.78
C LYS A 586 -16.84 -7.25 10.64
N ALA A 587 -15.90 -8.20 10.63
CA ALA A 587 -14.64 -8.09 11.36
C ALA A 587 -13.76 -6.94 10.82
N PHE A 588 -13.68 -6.75 9.51
CA PHE A 588 -12.95 -5.62 8.91
C PHE A 588 -13.55 -4.27 9.33
N PHE A 589 -14.88 -4.12 9.34
CA PHE A 589 -15.52 -2.88 9.77
C PHE A 589 -15.31 -2.60 11.26
N ALA A 590 -15.35 -3.64 12.12
CA ALA A 590 -14.99 -3.49 13.53
C ALA A 590 -13.53 -3.02 13.73
N MET A 591 -12.60 -3.46 12.86
CA MET A 591 -11.24 -2.97 12.87
C MET A 591 -11.13 -1.52 12.36
N LEU A 592 -11.86 -1.20 11.29
CA LEU A 592 -11.86 0.10 10.62
C LEU A 592 -12.37 1.22 11.54
N GLU A 593 -13.31 0.93 12.43
CA GLU A 593 -13.83 1.88 13.43
C GLU A 593 -12.77 2.39 14.43
N LYS A 594 -11.65 1.67 14.59
CA LYS A 594 -10.58 2.04 15.54
C LYS A 594 -9.47 2.87 14.92
N VAL A 595 -9.53 3.14 13.62
CA VAL A 595 -8.52 3.94 12.91
C VAL A 595 -9.15 5.15 12.24
N SER A 596 -8.32 6.16 11.96
CA SER A 596 -8.79 7.33 11.20
C SER A 596 -9.10 6.94 9.76
N ARG A 597 -10.27 7.36 9.28
CA ARG A 597 -10.67 7.32 7.87
C ARG A 597 -10.54 8.67 7.18
N ALA A 598 -10.01 9.67 7.90
CA ALA A 598 -9.80 10.99 7.34
C ALA A 598 -8.87 10.91 6.12
N PRO A 599 -9.22 11.57 5.01
CA PRO A 599 -8.37 11.69 3.83
C PRO A 599 -7.03 12.35 4.16
N GLU A 600 -5.96 11.91 3.51
CA GLU A 600 -4.62 12.48 3.68
C GLU A 600 -4.43 13.65 2.70
N PRO A 601 -3.83 14.78 3.13
CA PRO A 601 -3.52 15.88 2.23
C PRO A 601 -2.42 15.47 1.23
N VAL A 602 -2.56 15.94 -0.01
CA VAL A 602 -1.62 15.71 -1.11
C VAL A 602 -0.91 17.01 -1.49
N ALA A 603 -1.67 18.07 -1.75
CA ALA A 603 -1.13 19.36 -2.12
C ALA A 603 -2.10 20.47 -1.72
N GLU A 604 -1.58 21.66 -1.44
CA GLU A 604 -2.38 22.84 -1.12
C GLU A 604 -2.00 24.02 -2.01
N ALA A 605 -2.99 24.84 -2.35
CA ALA A 605 -2.80 26.13 -2.99
C ALA A 605 -3.76 27.15 -2.37
N ALA A 606 -3.32 28.40 -2.30
CA ALA A 606 -4.11 29.49 -1.75
C ALA A 606 -3.88 30.79 -2.51
N THR A 607 -4.90 31.64 -2.53
CA THR A 607 -4.90 32.93 -3.21
C THR A 607 -5.93 33.85 -2.54
N SER A 608 -5.88 35.14 -2.88
CA SER A 608 -6.85 36.12 -2.41
C SER A 608 -7.19 37.09 -3.53
N ILE A 609 -8.43 37.57 -3.56
CA ILE A 609 -8.89 38.55 -4.54
C ILE A 609 -9.81 39.57 -3.87
N GLN A 610 -9.81 40.80 -4.39
CA GLN A 610 -10.74 41.84 -3.96
C GLN A 610 -12.17 41.52 -4.38
#